data_AF-A0A1H2WYX8-F1
#
_entry.id   AF-A0A1H2WYX8-F1
#
_cell.length_a   1.000
_cell.length_b   1.000
_cell.length_c   1.000
_cell.angle_alpha   90.00
_cell.angle_beta   90.00
_cell.angle_gamma   90.00
#
_symmetry.space_group_name_H-M   'P 1'
#
loop_
_entity.id
_entity.type
_entity.pdbx_description
1 polymer ?
#
loop_
_entity_poly.entity_id
_entity_poly.type
_entity_poly.pdbx_seq_one_letter_code
_entity_poly.pdbx_strand_id
1 'polypeptide(L)'
;MGIPIKVWENNEFIKEFISLQAVYRYFKSKTSLSGDKLYDPINFGIDDDKPWNYSADLVYRFETTAEHKAARKDRKTRKYI
;
A
#
# COMPACT_ATOMS: atom_id res chain seq x y z
N MET A 1 -3.70 -16.87 5.58
CA MET A 1 -2.48 -16.18 6.06
C MET A 1 -2.46 -14.80 5.41
N GLY A 2 -2.13 -13.75 6.16
CA GLY A 2 -2.14 -12.37 5.66
C GLY A 2 -0.82 -12.01 4.96
N ILE A 3 -0.87 -11.02 4.06
CA ILE A 3 0.31 -10.51 3.35
C ILE A 3 1.02 -9.48 4.25
N PRO A 4 2.27 -9.72 4.68
CA PRO A 4 3.01 -8.74 5.45
C PRO A 4 3.33 -7.51 4.60
N ILE A 5 3.03 -6.32 5.11
CA ILE A 5 3.21 -5.04 4.41
C ILE A 5 3.97 -4.07 5.31
N LYS A 6 5.14 -3.65 4.84
CA LYS A 6 5.93 -2.58 5.45
C LYS A 6 5.47 -1.24 4.88
N VAL A 7 5.27 -0.29 5.76
CA VAL A 7 4.89 1.08 5.42
C VAL A 7 6.04 2.00 5.77
N TRP A 8 6.42 2.80 4.79
CA TRP A 8 7.40 3.87 4.94
C TRP A 8 6.72 5.22 4.70
N GLU A 9 7.13 6.23 5.45
CA GLU A 9 6.70 7.63 5.30
C GLU A 9 7.97 8.46 5.06
N ASN A 10 8.06 9.17 3.94
CA ASN A 10 9.23 10.00 3.60
C ASN A 10 10.59 9.25 3.72
N ASN A 11 10.62 7.99 3.28
CA ASN A 11 11.76 7.06 3.40
C ASN A 11 12.12 6.60 4.83
N GLU A 12 11.31 6.93 5.84
CA GLU A 12 11.44 6.39 7.18
C GLU A 12 10.49 5.22 7.40
N PHE A 13 10.99 4.15 8.02
CA PHE A 13 10.17 2.98 8.32
C PHE A 13 9.21 3.32 9.46
N ILE A 14 7.91 3.20 9.19
CA ILE A 14 6.88 3.48 10.18
C ILE A 14 6.47 2.21 10.90
N LYS A 15 6.02 1.21 10.16
CA LYS A 15 5.38 0.01 10.73
C LYS A 15 5.24 -1.12 9.73
N GLU A 16 5.25 -2.35 10.24
CA GLU A 16 4.85 -3.54 9.51
C GLU A 16 3.44 -4.00 9.93
N PHE A 17 2.64 -4.38 8.95
CA PHE A 17 1.27 -4.86 9.11
C PHE A 17 1.15 -6.29 8.59
N ILE A 18 0.32 -7.09 9.26
CA ILE A 18 0.11 -8.49 8.89
C ILE A 18 -0.82 -8.70 7.68
N SER A 19 -1.49 -7.64 7.19
CA SER A 19 -2.42 -7.74 6.05
C SER A 19 -2.79 -6.38 5.46
N LEU A 20 -3.27 -6.38 4.21
CA LEU A 20 -3.87 -5.22 3.54
C LEU A 20 -5.00 -4.57 4.35
N GLN A 21 -5.83 -5.38 5.01
CA GLN A 21 -6.94 -4.88 5.82
C GLN A 21 -6.45 -4.11 7.05
N ALA A 22 -5.33 -4.53 7.65
CA ALA A 22 -4.72 -3.82 8.76
C ALA A 22 -4.14 -2.47 8.32
N VAL A 23 -3.50 -2.43 7.15
CA VAL A 23 -3.04 -1.17 6.53
C VAL A 23 -4.23 -0.25 6.27
N TYR A 24 -5.29 -0.75 5.64
CA TYR A 24 -6.51 0.03 5.38
C TYR A 24 -7.10 0.64 6.65
N ARG A 25 -7.26 -0.15 7.72
CA ARG A 25 -7.80 0.36 9.00
C ARG A 25 -6.95 1.48 9.59
N TYR A 26 -5.62 1.37 9.48
CA TYR A 26 -4.69 2.39 9.95
C TYR A 26 -4.78 3.69 9.15
N PHE A 27 -4.89 3.61 7.82
CA PHE A 27 -4.98 4.81 6.99
C PHE A 27 -6.40 5.41 6.92
N LYS A 28 -7.45 4.62 7.16
CA LYS A 28 -8.82 5.11 7.27
C LYS A 28 -8.98 6.13 8.40
N SER A 29 -8.23 6.00 9.49
CA SER A 29 -8.23 6.98 10.59
C SER A 29 -7.30 8.18 10.35
N LYS A 30 -6.43 8.13 9.33
CA LYS A 30 -5.42 9.16 9.05
C LYS A 30 -5.71 9.99 7.80
N THR A 31 -6.64 9.56 6.98
CA THR A 31 -6.95 10.18 5.69
C THR A 31 -8.45 10.32 5.51
N SER A 32 -8.86 11.25 4.65
CA SER A 32 -10.26 11.38 4.21
C SER A 32 -10.63 10.38 3.10
N LEU A 33 -9.66 9.60 2.59
CA LEU A 33 -9.91 8.56 1.60
C LEU A 33 -10.70 7.41 2.22
N SER A 34 -11.73 6.97 1.50
CA SER A 34 -12.58 5.86 1.93
C SER A 34 -12.85 4.89 0.77
N GLY A 35 -13.23 3.67 1.15
CA GLY A 35 -13.52 2.58 0.21
C GLY A 35 -12.35 2.23 -0.71
N ASP A 36 -12.67 1.96 -1.97
CA ASP A 36 -11.72 1.50 -3.00
C ASP A 36 -10.58 2.50 -3.25
N LYS A 37 -10.82 3.80 -3.02
CA LYS A 37 -9.82 4.85 -3.22
C LYS A 37 -8.59 4.72 -2.32
N LEU A 38 -8.73 4.04 -1.17
CA LEU A 38 -7.60 3.80 -0.27
C LEU A 38 -6.88 2.48 -0.61
N TYR A 39 -7.58 1.50 -1.18
CA TYR A 39 -6.97 0.25 -1.61
C TYR A 39 -6.09 0.41 -2.84
N ASP A 40 -6.46 1.29 -3.76
CA ASP A 40 -5.71 1.55 -4.99
C ASP A 40 -4.24 1.96 -4.72
N PRO A 41 -3.93 3.02 -3.95
CA PRO A 41 -2.54 3.41 -3.68
C PRO A 41 -1.76 2.33 -2.93
N ILE A 42 -2.40 1.58 -2.01
CA ILE A 42 -1.75 0.48 -1.29
C ILE A 42 -1.40 -0.67 -2.25
N ASN A 43 -2.33 -1.05 -3.12
CA ASN A 43 -2.09 -2.11 -4.11
C ASN A 43 -1.03 -1.67 -5.14
N PHE A 44 -1.08 -0.43 -5.65
CA PHE A 44 -0.06 0.07 -6.56
C PHE A 44 1.32 0.17 -5.93
N GLY A 45 1.40 0.56 -4.65
CA GLY A 45 2.65 0.53 -3.92
C GLY A 45 3.25 -0.88 -3.81
N ILE A 46 2.42 -1.88 -3.55
CA ILE A 46 2.86 -3.28 -3.44
C ILE A 46 3.20 -3.90 -4.79
N ASP A 47 2.37 -3.65 -5.81
CA ASP A 47 2.43 -4.35 -7.11
C ASP A 47 3.46 -3.71 -8.04
N ASP A 48 3.49 -2.37 -8.11
CA ASP A 48 4.30 -1.60 -9.06
C ASP A 48 5.41 -0.76 -8.37
N ASP A 49 5.66 -0.96 -7.06
CA ASP A 49 6.58 -0.13 -6.24
C ASP A 49 6.29 1.38 -6.30
N LYS A 50 5.04 1.76 -6.60
CA LYS A 50 4.68 3.17 -6.78
C LYS A 50 4.49 3.85 -5.43
N PRO A 51 5.22 4.95 -5.14
CA PRO A 51 4.95 5.73 -3.95
C PRO A 51 3.56 6.38 -4.05
N TRP A 52 2.88 6.49 -2.92
CA TRP A 52 1.64 7.23 -2.78
C TRP A 52 1.94 8.64 -2.26
N ASN A 53 1.85 9.62 -3.15
CA ASN A 53 1.94 11.04 -2.81
C ASN A 53 0.60 11.49 -2.22
N TYR A 54 0.49 11.50 -0.90
CA TYR A 54 -0.73 11.96 -0.23
C TYR A 54 -0.84 13.48 -0.22
N SER A 55 0.29 14.18 -0.02
CA SER A 55 0.42 15.63 -0.13
C SER A 55 1.79 15.98 -0.73
N ALA A 56 2.08 17.27 -0.89
CA ALA A 56 3.38 17.74 -1.39
C ALA A 56 4.56 17.28 -0.50
N ASP A 57 4.33 17.13 0.80
CA ASP A 57 5.37 16.82 1.80
C ASP A 57 5.23 15.41 2.40
N LEU A 58 4.23 14.63 1.97
CA LEU A 58 3.90 13.33 2.55
C LEU A 58 3.82 12.24 1.48
N VAL A 59 4.85 11.42 1.45
CA VAL A 59 4.98 10.30 0.52
C VAL A 59 5.00 8.99 1.30
N TYR A 60 4.04 8.12 0.99
CA TYR A 60 3.97 6.77 1.53
C TYR A 60 4.55 5.75 0.56
N ARG A 61 5.32 4.78 1.06
CA ARG A 61 5.75 3.62 0.28
C ARG A 61 5.29 2.34 0.95
N PHE A 62 4.74 1.42 0.16
CA PHE A 62 4.25 0.13 0.62
C PHE A 62 5.13 -0.97 0.03
N GLU A 63 5.69 -1.82 0.88
CA GLU A 63 6.54 -2.92 0.46
C GLU A 63 6.03 -4.23 1.04
N THR A 64 6.20 -5.32 0.29
CA THR A 64 5.94 -6.68 0.78
C THR A 64 7.10 -7.59 0.38
N THR A 65 7.05 -8.84 0.83
CA THR A 65 8.04 -9.86 0.47
C THR A 65 8.04 -10.15 -1.04
N ALA A 66 9.19 -10.51 -1.60
CA ALA A 66 9.33 -10.86 -3.01
C ALA A 66 8.38 -11.98 -3.46
N GLU A 67 8.13 -12.98 -2.61
CA GLU A 67 7.19 -14.07 -2.86
C GLU A 67 5.77 -13.56 -3.11
N HIS A 68 5.26 -12.71 -2.22
CA HIS A 68 3.91 -12.14 -2.35
C HIS A 68 3.80 -11.18 -3.52
N LYS A 69 4.87 -10.46 -3.84
CA LYS A 69 4.91 -9.59 -5.03
C LYS A 69 4.87 -10.41 -6.32
N ALA A 70 5.63 -11.50 -6.39
CA ALA A 70 5.60 -12.43 -7.51
C ALA A 70 4.20 -13.06 -7.68
N ALA A 71 3.56 -13.48 -6.59
CA ALA A 71 2.20 -14.03 -6.60
C ALA A 71 1.14 -13.01 -7.07
N ARG A 72 1.44 -11.71 -6.96
CA ARG A 72 0.54 -10.61 -7.37
C ARG A 72 0.86 -10.05 -8.74
N LYS A 73 1.99 -10.44 -9.37
CA LYS A 73 2.41 -9.95 -10.69
C LYS A 73 1.35 -10.17 -11.77
N ASP A 74 0.62 -11.27 -11.69
CA ASP A 74 -0.44 -11.64 -12.64
C ASP A 74 -1.82 -11.09 -12.25
N ARG A 75 -1.92 -10.41 -11.10
CA ARG A 75 -3.16 -9.82 -10.66
C ARG A 75 -3.50 -8.68 -11.61
N LYS A 76 -4.60 -8.82 -12.35
CA LYS A 76 -5.27 -7.71 -13.05
C LYS A 76 -5.88 -6.75 -12.02
N THR A 77 -5.06 -6.12 -11.18
CA THR A 77 -5.48 -4.85 -10.57
C THR A 77 -5.79 -3.91 -11.72
N ARG A 78 -6.86 -3.13 -11.62
CA ARG A 78 -7.23 -2.14 -12.63
C ARG A 78 -6.07 -1.16 -12.73
N LYS A 79 -5.10 -1.46 -13.59
CA LYS A 79 -4.14 -0.49 -14.11
C LYS A 79 -5.00 0.47 -14.93
N TYR A 80 -5.61 1.46 -14.27
CA TYR A 80 -6.33 2.57 -14.90
C TYR A 80 -5.49 3.08 -16.09
N ILE A 81 -5.97 3.06 -17.35
CA ILE A 81 -6.90 4.01 -18.00
C ILE A 81 -6.77 5.42 -17.43
#